data_AF-A0A8H6C4S6-F1
#
_entry.id   AF-A0A8H6C4S6-F1
#
_cell.length_a   1.000
_cell.length_b   1.000
_cell.length_c   1.000
_cell.angle_alpha   90.00
_cell.angle_beta   90.00
_cell.angle_gamma   90.00
#
_symmetry.space_group_name_H-M   'P 1'
#
loop_
_entity.id
_entity.type
_entity.pdbx_description
1 polymer ?
#
loop_
_entity_poly.entity_id
_entity_poly.type
_entity_poly.pdbx_seq_one_letter_code
_entity_poly.pdbx_strand_id
1 'polypeptide(L)'
;MSPIAILDNYGNIQNELATIIPIPKKITMLSDEIIGKILDYVNQIDIINLSSTNKSFGRICQRKLMENIYVCDTPNNNNNNNTCIQIPKNW
;
A
#
# COMPACT_ATOMS: atom_id res chain seq x y z
N MET A 1 10.92 46.25 7.86
CA MET A 1 11.22 45.01 7.10
C MET A 1 10.35 44.99 5.85
N SER A 2 10.94 44.83 4.67
CA SER A 2 10.19 44.82 3.40
C SER A 2 9.42 43.49 3.26
N PRO A 3 8.12 43.49 2.89
CA PRO A 3 7.33 42.28 2.67
C PRO A 3 7.96 41.31 1.65
N ILE A 4 8.72 41.84 0.69
CA ILE A 4 9.42 41.09 -0.35
C ILE A 4 10.51 40.20 0.26
N ALA A 5 11.25 40.71 1.25
CA ALA A 5 12.32 39.95 1.92
C ALA A 5 11.79 38.78 2.77
N ILE A 6 10.52 38.83 3.18
CA ILE A 6 9.85 37.74 3.89
C ILE A 6 9.48 36.64 2.89
N LEU A 7 8.87 37.00 1.76
CA LEU A 7 8.50 36.07 0.68
C LEU A 7 9.71 35.32 0.10
N ASP A 8 10.82 36.01 -0.14
CA ASP A 8 12.06 35.40 -0.65
C ASP A 8 12.66 34.38 0.35
N ASN A 9 12.57 34.67 1.65
CA ASN A 9 12.99 33.74 2.71
C ASN A 9 12.09 32.51 2.79
N TYR A 10 10.77 32.68 2.68
CA TYR A 10 9.83 31.54 2.68
C TYR A 10 10.04 30.62 1.47
N GLY A 11 10.29 31.18 0.28
CA GLY A 11 10.59 30.40 -0.92
C GLY A 11 11.89 29.59 -0.81
N ASN A 12 12.93 30.18 -0.23
CA ASN A 12 14.20 29.48 0.01
C ASN A 12 14.05 28.35 1.03
N ILE A 13 13.33 28.57 2.13
CA ILE A 13 13.08 27.54 3.15
C ILE A 13 12.31 26.36 2.56
N GLN A 14 11.31 26.59 1.70
CA GLN A 14 10.55 25.51 1.05
C GLN A 14 11.41 24.65 0.13
N ASN A 15 12.30 25.27 -0.65
CA ASN A 15 13.22 24.56 -1.54
C ASN A 15 14.28 23.76 -0.75
N GLU A 16 14.77 24.32 0.34
CA GLU A 16 15.76 23.66 1.21
C GLU A 16 15.13 22.46 1.94
N LEU A 17 13.90 22.60 2.46
CA LEU A 17 13.15 21.49 3.07
C LEU A 17 12.83 20.37 2.07
N ALA A 18 12.55 20.69 0.80
CA ALA A 18 12.34 19.69 -0.25
C ALA A 18 13.60 18.88 -0.57
N THR A 19 14.80 19.43 -0.32
CA THR A 19 16.07 18.70 -0.44
C THR A 19 16.44 17.91 0.82
N ILE A 20 15.92 18.30 1.98
CA ILE A 20 16.17 17.62 3.28
C ILE A 20 15.26 16.40 3.45
N ILE A 21 14.02 16.45 2.95
CA ILE A 21 13.07 15.33 3.03
C ILE A 21 13.41 14.32 1.92
N PRO A 22 13.93 13.12 2.24
CA PRO A 22 14.25 12.15 1.22
C PRO A 22 12.95 11.69 0.57
N ILE A 23 12.72 12.10 -0.68
CA ILE A 23 11.61 11.56 -1.47
C ILE A 23 11.87 10.05 -1.62
N PRO A 24 10.96 9.17 -1.18
CA PRO A 24 11.16 7.73 -1.26
C PRO A 24 11.27 7.34 -2.73
N LYS A 25 12.48 6.94 -3.16
CA LYS A 25 12.74 6.51 -4.55
C LYS A 25 12.24 5.10 -4.85
N LYS A 26 11.86 4.35 -3.81
CA LYS A 26 11.32 2.99 -3.90
C LYS A 26 10.07 2.90 -3.04
N ILE A 27 9.07 2.18 -3.54
CA ILE A 27 7.84 1.87 -2.80
C ILE A 27 8.12 1.15 -1.46
N THR A 28 9.22 0.41 -1.37
CA THR A 28 9.67 -0.28 -0.16
C THR A 28 10.17 0.66 0.95
N MET A 29 10.33 1.95 0.66
CA MET A 29 10.72 2.97 1.65
C MET A 29 9.51 3.67 2.28
N LEU A 30 8.29 3.40 1.79
CA LEU A 30 7.07 3.88 2.42
C LEU A 30 6.86 3.17 3.76
N SER A 31 6.14 3.81 4.67
CA SER A 31 5.76 3.18 5.94
C SER A 31 4.79 2.02 5.70
N ASP A 32 4.82 1.04 6.60
CA ASP A 32 3.86 -0.08 6.64
C ASP A 32 2.40 0.39 6.59
N GLU A 33 2.09 1.54 7.20
CA GLU A 33 0.75 2.12 7.20
C GLU A 33 0.31 2.56 5.79
N ILE A 34 1.19 3.27 5.07
CA ILE A 34 0.90 3.73 3.71
C ILE A 34 0.80 2.53 2.78
N ILE A 35 1.71 1.56 2.90
CA ILE A 35 1.67 0.33 2.11
C ILE A 35 0.37 -0.42 2.41
N GLY A 36 -0.02 -0.56 3.67
CA GLY A 36 -1.28 -1.20 4.06
C GLY A 36 -2.51 -0.57 3.42
N LYS A 37 -2.57 0.78 3.38
CA LYS A 37 -3.63 1.54 2.69
C LYS A 37 -3.63 1.35 1.17
N ILE A 38 -2.47 1.15 0.55
CA ILE A 38 -2.39 0.80 -0.88
C ILE A 38 -2.95 -0.61 -1.09
N LEU A 39 -2.58 -1.57 -0.22
CA LEU A 39 -3.02 -2.96 -0.33
C LEU A 39 -4.53 -3.14 -0.12
N ASP A 40 -5.24 -2.17 0.50
CA ASP A 40 -6.71 -2.17 0.56
C ASP A 40 -7.37 -2.15 -0.83
N TYR A 41 -6.66 -1.66 -1.85
CA TYR A 41 -7.14 -1.56 -3.23
C TYR A 41 -6.57 -2.67 -4.14
N VAL A 42 -5.82 -3.61 -3.58
CA VAL A 42 -5.19 -4.71 -4.32
C VAL A 42 -5.93 -6.00 -4.02
N ASN A 43 -6.20 -6.82 -5.04
CA ASN A 43 -6.85 -8.11 -4.83
C ASN A 43 -5.92 -9.11 -4.14
N GLN A 44 -6.48 -10.19 -3.58
CA GLN A 44 -5.73 -11.14 -2.77
C GLN A 44 -4.63 -11.88 -3.54
N ILE A 45 -4.89 -12.22 -4.80
CA ILE A 45 -3.94 -12.94 -5.65
C ILE A 45 -2.70 -12.07 -5.89
N ASP A 46 -2.91 -10.78 -6.18
CA ASP A 46 -1.83 -9.83 -6.37
C ASP A 46 -1.06 -9.55 -5.07
N ILE A 47 -1.74 -9.54 -3.92
CA ILE A 47 -1.07 -9.45 -2.60
C ILE A 47 -0.18 -10.68 -2.35
N ILE A 48 -0.65 -11.89 -2.69
CA ILE A 48 0.13 -13.14 -2.59
C ILE A 48 1.37 -13.05 -3.49
N ASN A 49 1.20 -12.66 -4.75
CA ASN A 49 2.31 -12.51 -5.70
C ASN A 49 3.33 -11.47 -5.23
N LEU A 50 2.87 -10.33 -4.73
CA LEU A 50 3.72 -9.27 -4.20
C LEU A 50 4.55 -9.76 -3.00
N SER A 51 3.93 -10.53 -2.08
CA SER A 51 4.60 -11.08 -0.90
C SER A 51 5.78 -11.99 -1.26
N SER A 52 5.69 -12.67 -2.40
CA SER A 52 6.72 -13.59 -2.90
C SER A 52 7.77 -12.90 -3.77
N THR A 53 7.44 -11.76 -4.38
CA THR A 53 8.33 -11.01 -5.28
C THR A 53 9.43 -10.27 -4.52
N ASN A 54 9.11 -9.69 -3.36
CA ASN A 54 10.10 -8.94 -2.58
C ASN A 54 9.87 -9.11 -1.08
N LYS A 55 10.91 -9.57 -0.38
CA LYS A 55 10.90 -9.87 1.06
C LYS A 55 10.45 -8.70 1.93
N SER A 56 10.68 -7.45 1.50
CA SER A 56 10.24 -6.25 2.22
C SER A 56 8.71 -6.17 2.37
N PHE A 57 7.95 -6.75 1.43
CA PHE A 57 6.50 -6.78 1.49
C PHE A 57 5.93 -8.00 2.22
N GLY A 58 6.74 -9.03 2.49
CA GLY A 58 6.27 -10.30 3.03
C GLY A 58 5.41 -10.14 4.29
N ARG A 59 5.92 -9.40 5.29
CA ARG A 59 5.22 -9.22 6.58
C ARG A 59 3.93 -8.40 6.47
N ILE A 60 3.92 -7.34 5.66
CA ILE A 60 2.74 -6.47 5.51
C ILE A 60 1.66 -7.14 4.66
N CYS A 61 2.05 -7.82 3.57
CA CYS A 61 1.13 -8.60 2.75
C CYS A 61 0.49 -9.74 3.55
N GLN A 62 1.27 -10.48 4.34
CA GLN A 62 0.73 -11.54 5.20
C GLN A 62 -0.28 -10.99 6.20
N ARG A 63 0.04 -9.87 6.88
CA ARG A 63 -0.88 -9.19 7.79
C ARG A 63 -2.19 -8.83 7.09
N LYS A 64 -2.10 -8.28 5.87
CA LYS A 64 -3.26 -7.90 5.07
C LYS A 64 -4.13 -9.08 4.67
N LEU A 65 -3.53 -10.19 4.26
CA LEU A 65 -4.27 -11.42 3.93
C LEU A 65 -5.01 -12.01 5.14
N MET A 66 -4.46 -11.82 6.35
CA MET A 66 -5.13 -12.23 7.59
C MET A 66 -6.23 -11.26 8.03
N GLU A 67 -6.27 -10.03 7.49
CA GLU A 67 -7.34 -9.07 7.82
C GLU A 67 -8.67 -9.46 7.16
N ASN A 68 -8.69 -10.11 6.01
CA ASN A 68 -9.90 -10.66 5.41
C ASN A 68 -9.51 -11.88 4.57
N ILE A 69 -9.96 -13.07 4.95
CA ILE A 69 -9.72 -14.29 4.17
C ILE A 69 -10.94 -14.49 3.27
N TYR A 70 -10.73 -14.62 1.97
CA TYR A 70 -11.79 -15.02 1.03
C TYR A 70 -11.42 -16.35 0.41
N VAL A 71 -12.39 -17.25 0.32
CA VAL A 71 -12.29 -18.51 -0.41
C VAL A 71 -13.15 -18.36 -1.65
N CYS A 72 -12.51 -18.42 -2.82
CA CYS A 72 -13.18 -18.35 -4.11
C CYS A 72 -13.20 -19.74 -4.74
N ASP A 73 -14.38 -20.18 -5.16
CA ASP A 73 -14.50 -21.37 -5.99
C ASP A 73 -13.87 -21.11 -7.36
N THR A 74 -13.04 -22.05 -7.82
CA THR A 74 -12.59 -22.06 -9.21
C THR A 74 -13.80 -22.42 -10.08
N PRO A 75 -14.19 -21.60 -11.07
CA PRO A 75 -15.35 -21.89 -11.90
C PRO A 75 -15.15 -23.22 -12.62
N ASN A 76 -15.99 -24.20 -12.31
CA ASN A 76 -16.13 -25.40 -13.12
C ASN A 76 -16.95 -25.03 -14.37
N ASN A 77 -16.56 -25.54 -15.53
CA ASN A 77 -16.98 -25.15 -16.90
C ASN A 77 -18.51 -25.02 -17.14
N ASN A 78 -19.35 -25.46 -16.21
CA ASN A 78 -20.80 -25.48 -16.33
C ASN A 78 -21.54 -24.51 -15.38
N ASN A 79 -20.84 -23.77 -14.53
CA ASN A 79 -21.45 -22.80 -13.62
C ASN A 79 -20.60 -21.52 -13.55
N ASN A 80 -21.12 -20.46 -14.13
CA ASN A 80 -20.52 -19.13 -14.30
C ASN A 80 -20.64 -18.24 -13.04
N ASN A 81 -20.96 -18.83 -11.90
CA ASN A 81 -21.11 -18.12 -10.65
C ASN A 81 -19.81 -18.27 -9.86
N ASN A 82 -18.93 -17.26 -9.92
CA ASN A 82 -17.76 -17.20 -9.05
C ASN A 82 -18.22 -16.89 -7.62
N THR A 83 -18.49 -17.91 -6.82
CA THR A 83 -18.79 -17.77 -5.40
C THR A 83 -17.49 -17.53 -4.64
N CYS A 84 -17.26 -16.29 -4.22
CA CYS A 84 -16.24 -15.95 -3.23
C CYS A 84 -16.92 -15.71 -1.89
N ILE A 85 -16.54 -16.49 -0.88
CA ILE A 85 -17.08 -16.40 0.48
C ILE A 85 -16.00 -15.80 1.38
N GLN A 86 -16.34 -14.76 2.14
CA GLN A 86 -15.48 -14.24 3.19
C GLN A 86 -15.56 -15.14 4.42
N ILE A 87 -14.42 -15.59 4.91
CA ILE A 87 -14.27 -16.37 6.12
C ILE A 87 -14.36 -15.41 7.32
N PRO A 88 -15.31 -15.60 8.25
CA PRO A 88 -15.39 -14.82 9.47
C PRO A 88 -14.11 -14.98 10.30
N LYS A 89 -13.63 -13.89 10.92
CA LYS A 89 -12.40 -13.89 11.74
C LYS A 89 -12.47 -14.73 13.01
N ASN A 90 -13.65 -15.20 13.39
CA ASN A 90 -13.91 -15.87 14.67
C ASN A 90 -14.06 -17.40 14.55
N TRP A 91 -13.62 -17.99 13.44
CA TRP A 91 -13.56 -19.45 13.29
C TRP A 91 -12.34 -20.05 13.98
#